data_AF-A0A0D0A8I0-F1
#
_entry.id   AF-A0A0D0A8I0-F1
#
_cell.length_a   1.000
_cell.length_b   1.000
_cell.length_c   1.000
_cell.angle_alpha   90.00
_cell.angle_beta   90.00
_cell.angle_gamma   90.00
#
_symmetry.space_group_name_H-M   'P 1'
#
loop_
_entity.id
_entity.type
_entity.pdbx_description
1 polymer ?
#
loop_
_entity_poly.entity_id
_entity_poly.type
_entity_poly.pdbx_seq_one_letter_code
_entity_poly.pdbx_strand_id
1 'polypeptide(L)'
;MSTSIISRLHEWPRYCLPRARRIALGIIKANPPLSTQDIFRLANGSDTTTQPPSAKVAAENTKRIVNLTGYRGVKPPFTGSQIRSVRYLKKVVLPSLANDKEIEKFHTRTESKQSRTTDVWLWRVKDRTPSAQQAAAGNATKTPSSGITDLPPAAVGVGEDWSHLNKRRQRAREKKVERDLKRMMTLQDAKREAA
;
A
#
# COMPACT_ATOMS: atom_id res chain seq x y z
N MET A 1 27.18 -8.12 -26.68
CA MET A 1 26.32 -8.26 -25.48
C MET A 1 25.31 -7.12 -25.46
N SER A 2 24.03 -7.42 -25.69
CA SER A 2 22.99 -6.40 -25.85
C SER A 2 22.46 -5.98 -24.48
N THR A 3 22.88 -4.83 -23.98
CA THR A 3 22.30 -4.22 -22.77
C THR A 3 20.96 -3.61 -23.16
N SER A 4 19.90 -4.39 -22.99
CA SER A 4 18.52 -3.96 -23.19
C SER A 4 18.28 -2.64 -22.47
N ILE A 5 18.00 -1.61 -23.26
CA ILE A 5 17.62 -0.27 -22.82
C ILE A 5 16.27 -0.39 -22.10
N ILE A 6 16.30 -0.66 -20.78
CA ILE A 6 15.15 -0.52 -19.88
C ILE A 6 14.96 0.97 -19.63
N SER A 7 14.65 1.72 -20.69
CA SER A 7 14.37 3.14 -20.60
C SER A 7 13.00 3.41 -21.19
N ARG A 8 12.19 4.13 -20.41
CA ARG A 8 10.99 4.88 -20.83
C ARG A 8 9.63 4.16 -20.87
N LEU A 9 9.33 3.31 -19.87
CA LEU A 9 7.92 3.08 -19.46
C LEU A 9 7.39 4.22 -18.56
N HIS A 10 7.92 5.44 -18.71
CA HIS A 10 7.83 6.51 -17.71
C HIS A 10 7.07 7.74 -18.19
N GLU A 11 5.89 7.60 -18.82
CA GLU A 11 5.10 8.77 -19.24
C GLU A 11 3.63 8.71 -18.85
N TRP A 12 3.23 7.77 -17.99
CA TRP A 12 1.85 7.74 -17.53
C TRP A 12 1.66 8.64 -16.29
N PRO A 13 0.48 9.29 -16.19
CA PRO A 13 0.10 10.06 -15.02
C PRO A 13 0.47 9.35 -13.73
N ARG A 14 1.33 9.99 -12.93
CA ARG A 14 1.67 9.49 -11.59
C ARG A 14 0.54 9.70 -10.58
N TYR A 15 -0.52 10.41 -10.99
CA TYR A 15 -1.70 10.68 -10.20
C TYR A 15 -2.85 9.73 -10.56
N CYS A 16 -3.71 9.47 -9.57
CA CYS A 16 -4.87 8.62 -9.74
C CYS A 16 -5.98 9.39 -10.48
N LEU A 17 -6.37 8.91 -11.67
CA LEU A 17 -7.51 9.46 -12.39
C LEU A 17 -8.82 9.18 -11.61
N PRO A 18 -9.68 10.19 -11.35
CA PRO A 18 -10.92 10.00 -10.59
C PRO A 18 -11.85 8.92 -11.18
N ARG A 19 -11.91 8.81 -12.51
CA ARG A 19 -12.73 7.79 -13.19
C ARG A 19 -12.18 6.38 -12.95
N ALA A 20 -10.86 6.19 -13.03
CA ALA A 20 -10.21 4.92 -12.74
C ALA A 20 -10.43 4.50 -11.28
N ARG A 21 -10.39 5.47 -10.35
CA ARG A 21 -10.69 5.26 -8.94
C ARG A 21 -12.11 4.75 -8.73
N ARG A 22 -13.12 5.42 -9.30
CA ARG A 22 -14.53 5.02 -9.19
C ARG A 22 -14.78 3.61 -9.73
N ILE A 23 -14.19 3.28 -10.88
CA ILE A 23 -14.33 1.96 -11.51
C ILE A 23 -13.73 0.87 -10.61
N ALA A 24 -12.48 1.06 -10.17
CA ALA A 24 -11.82 0.09 -9.29
C ALA A 24 -12.59 -0.11 -7.98
N LEU A 25 -13.06 0.97 -7.35
CA LEU A 25 -13.85 0.89 -6.12
C LEU A 25 -15.20 0.19 -6.36
N GLY A 26 -15.90 0.48 -7.46
CA GLY A 26 -17.16 -0.17 -7.80
C GLY A 26 -16.99 -1.69 -7.98
N ILE A 27 -15.93 -2.10 -8.67
CA ILE A 27 -15.60 -3.54 -8.87
C ILE A 27 -15.31 -4.23 -7.53
N ILE A 28 -14.50 -3.60 -6.66
CA ILE A 28 -14.16 -4.17 -5.35
C ILE A 28 -15.38 -4.24 -4.43
N LYS A 29 -16.28 -3.25 -4.49
CA LYS A 29 -17.55 -3.26 -3.73
C LYS A 29 -18.50 -4.36 -4.18
N ALA A 30 -18.55 -4.63 -5.47
CA ALA A 30 -19.45 -5.65 -6.01
C ALA A 30 -19.02 -7.08 -5.64
N ASN A 31 -17.70 -7.36 -5.56
CA ASN A 31 -17.19 -8.73 -5.40
C ASN A 31 -15.99 -8.87 -4.43
N PRO A 32 -16.05 -8.42 -3.17
CA PRO A 32 -14.91 -8.60 -2.27
C PRO A 32 -14.73 -10.07 -1.85
N PRO A 33 -13.50 -10.62 -1.71
CA PRO A 33 -12.18 -10.03 -2.02
C PRO A 33 -11.65 -10.37 -3.44
N LEU A 34 -10.92 -9.45 -4.09
CA LEU A 34 -10.38 -9.65 -5.45
C LEU A 34 -8.86 -9.53 -5.53
N SER A 35 -8.27 -10.30 -6.44
CA SER A 35 -6.88 -10.12 -6.84
C SER A 35 -6.71 -8.88 -7.72
N THR A 36 -5.49 -8.33 -7.79
CA THR A 36 -5.21 -7.17 -8.67
C THR A 36 -5.43 -7.51 -10.15
N GLN A 37 -5.20 -8.76 -10.53
CA GLN A 37 -5.38 -9.21 -11.91
C GLN A 37 -6.87 -9.33 -12.26
N ASP A 38 -7.69 -9.79 -11.33
CA ASP A 38 -9.14 -9.92 -11.55
C ASP A 38 -9.81 -8.55 -11.59
N ILE A 39 -9.41 -7.61 -10.73
CA ILE A 39 -9.85 -6.21 -10.82
C ILE A 39 -9.52 -5.63 -12.20
N PHE A 40 -8.32 -5.89 -12.72
CA PHE A 40 -7.91 -5.42 -14.04
C PHE A 40 -8.72 -6.08 -15.18
N ARG A 41 -8.97 -7.39 -15.09
CA ARG A 41 -9.78 -8.12 -16.07
C ARG A 41 -11.21 -7.60 -16.08
N LEU A 42 -11.84 -7.48 -14.91
CA LEU A 42 -13.20 -6.97 -14.78
C LEU A 42 -13.33 -5.53 -15.27
N ALA A 43 -12.32 -4.69 -15.01
CA ALA A 43 -12.33 -3.31 -15.45
C ALA A 43 -12.23 -3.12 -16.97
N ASN A 44 -11.51 -4.00 -17.67
CA ASN A 44 -11.37 -3.91 -19.13
C ASN A 44 -12.36 -4.80 -19.88
N GLY A 45 -12.88 -5.84 -19.23
CA GLY A 45 -13.88 -6.75 -19.82
C GLY A 45 -15.31 -6.21 -19.75
N SER A 46 -15.62 -5.30 -18.83
CA SER A 46 -16.94 -4.67 -18.75
C SER A 46 -17.19 -3.65 -19.85
N ASP A 47 -16.14 -3.10 -20.48
CA ASP A 47 -16.25 -2.14 -21.57
C ASP A 47 -16.87 -2.73 -22.85
N THR A 48 -16.92 -4.06 -22.99
CA THR A 48 -17.52 -4.73 -24.17
C THR A 48 -19.00 -5.08 -24.05
N THR A 49 -19.59 -5.14 -22.85
CA THR A 49 -20.88 -5.86 -22.68
C THR A 49 -22.08 -5.00 -22.30
N THR A 50 -21.94 -3.78 -21.78
CA THR A 50 -23.15 -3.01 -21.44
C THR A 50 -22.90 -1.50 -21.48
N GLN A 51 -22.78 -0.97 -22.69
CA GLN A 51 -23.44 0.32 -22.91
C GLN A 51 -24.96 0.03 -22.93
N PRO A 52 -25.77 0.62 -22.03
CA PRO A 52 -27.19 0.69 -22.31
C PRO A 52 -27.36 1.45 -23.64
N PRO A 53 -28.19 0.97 -24.58
CA PRO A 53 -28.57 1.74 -25.75
C PRO A 53 -29.51 2.86 -25.29
N SER A 54 -28.97 3.87 -24.59
CA SER A 54 -29.76 4.97 -24.08
C SER A 54 -29.52 6.19 -24.95
N ALA A 55 -30.54 6.43 -25.77
CA ALA A 55 -31.15 7.71 -26.05
C ALA A 55 -30.22 8.87 -26.46
N LYS A 56 -30.56 9.41 -27.63
CA LYS A 56 -30.19 10.74 -28.11
C LYS A 56 -30.38 11.78 -26.99
N VAL A 57 -29.32 12.11 -26.26
CA VAL A 57 -29.28 13.29 -25.39
C VAL A 57 -28.25 14.23 -25.97
N ALA A 58 -28.72 15.46 -26.15
CA ALA A 58 -28.10 16.56 -26.87
C ALA A 58 -26.61 16.73 -26.58
N ALA A 59 -25.89 16.98 -27.66
CA ALA A 59 -24.51 17.41 -27.66
C ALA A 59 -24.41 18.80 -27.03
N GLU A 60 -23.88 18.89 -25.81
CA GLU A 60 -23.32 20.14 -25.34
C GLU A 60 -22.22 19.89 -24.29
N ASN A 61 -21.07 20.51 -24.53
CA ASN A 61 -19.91 20.62 -23.64
C ASN A 61 -18.96 19.41 -23.50
N THR A 62 -18.48 18.88 -24.63
CA THR A 62 -17.22 18.12 -24.69
C THR A 62 -16.03 19.05 -24.41
N LYS A 63 -15.65 19.17 -23.14
CA LYS A 63 -14.37 19.76 -22.74
C LYS A 63 -13.25 19.03 -23.50
N ARG A 64 -12.46 19.80 -24.26
CA ARG A 64 -11.30 19.37 -25.05
C ARG A 64 -10.59 18.18 -24.39
N ILE A 65 -10.76 17.00 -24.99
CA ILE A 65 -9.82 15.90 -24.79
C ILE A 65 -8.51 16.43 -25.36
N VAL A 66 -7.58 16.75 -24.46
CA VAL A 66 -6.22 17.15 -24.84
C VAL A 66 -5.65 15.96 -25.59
N ASN A 67 -5.58 16.06 -26.91
CA ASN A 67 -4.89 15.10 -27.74
C ASN A 67 -3.42 15.18 -27.33
N LEU A 68 -2.95 14.25 -26.48
CA LEU A 68 -1.53 14.10 -26.16
C LEU A 68 -0.84 13.55 -27.41
N THR A 69 -0.55 14.43 -28.38
CA THR A 69 0.10 14.13 -29.66
C THR A 69 1.62 13.97 -29.56
N GLY A 70 2.18 13.86 -28.35
CA GLY A 70 3.64 13.82 -28.12
C GLY A 70 4.22 12.49 -27.61
N TYR A 71 3.48 11.39 -27.54
CA TYR A 71 3.99 10.13 -26.98
C TYR A 71 5.00 9.44 -27.90
N ARG A 72 6.30 9.50 -27.57
CA ARG A 72 7.38 8.66 -28.16
C ARG A 72 7.60 7.36 -27.36
N GLY A 73 6.52 6.62 -27.10
CA GLY A 73 6.55 5.36 -26.35
C GLY A 73 5.70 4.28 -26.99
N VAL A 74 5.98 3.02 -26.64
CA VAL A 74 5.13 1.88 -27.02
C VAL A 74 3.71 2.15 -26.52
N LYS A 75 2.75 2.21 -27.45
CA LYS A 75 1.34 2.42 -27.11
C LYS A 75 0.90 1.29 -26.16
N PRO A 76 0.23 1.61 -25.04
CA PRO A 76 -0.24 0.59 -24.13
C PRO A 76 -1.29 -0.27 -24.84
N PRO A 77 -1.43 -1.54 -24.46
CA PRO A 77 -2.36 -2.47 -25.12
C PRO A 77 -3.83 -1.98 -25.08
N PHE A 78 -4.18 -1.10 -24.13
CA PHE A 78 -5.51 -0.53 -24.00
C PHE A 78 -5.43 1.00 -23.88
N THR A 79 -5.55 1.72 -25.00
CA THR A 79 -5.49 3.20 -25.03
C THR A 79 -6.81 3.86 -24.66
N GLY A 80 -7.94 3.16 -24.81
CA GLY A 80 -9.29 3.64 -24.50
C GLY A 80 -9.77 3.36 -23.08
N SER A 81 -9.23 2.34 -22.42
CA SER A 81 -9.69 1.96 -21.09
C SER A 81 -9.21 2.94 -20.02
N GLN A 82 -10.02 3.13 -18.99
CA GLN A 82 -9.68 4.04 -17.89
C GLN A 82 -8.61 3.44 -16.97
N ILE A 83 -8.51 2.09 -16.93
CA ILE A 83 -7.45 1.35 -16.25
C ILE A 83 -6.55 0.69 -17.32
N ARG A 84 -5.56 1.46 -17.77
CA ARG A 84 -4.73 1.15 -18.95
C ARG A 84 -3.74 -0.01 -18.76
N SER A 85 -3.33 -0.29 -17.51
CA SER A 85 -2.42 -1.40 -17.21
C SER A 85 -2.53 -1.88 -15.77
N VAL A 86 -2.17 -3.15 -15.54
CA VAL A 86 -2.06 -3.75 -14.20
C VAL A 86 -1.05 -2.98 -13.33
N ARG A 87 0.04 -2.50 -13.92
CA ARG A 87 1.06 -1.73 -13.20
C ARG A 87 0.52 -0.40 -12.69
N TYR A 88 -0.24 0.32 -13.51
CA TYR A 88 -0.90 1.57 -13.11
C TYR A 88 -1.92 1.32 -11.98
N LEU A 89 -2.74 0.28 -12.10
CA LEU A 89 -3.66 -0.14 -11.05
C LEU A 89 -2.93 -0.41 -9.73
N LYS A 90 -1.85 -1.20 -9.77
CA LYS A 90 -1.07 -1.60 -8.58
C LYS A 90 -0.28 -0.46 -7.94
N LYS A 91 0.26 0.46 -8.72
CA LYS A 91 1.19 1.50 -8.23
C LYS A 91 0.50 2.83 -7.90
N VAL A 92 -0.63 3.13 -8.53
CA VAL A 92 -1.27 4.45 -8.42
C VAL A 92 -2.67 4.32 -7.83
N VAL A 93 -3.54 3.52 -8.46
CA VAL A 93 -4.98 3.50 -8.12
C VAL A 93 -5.23 2.82 -6.77
N LEU A 94 -4.72 1.60 -6.57
CA LEU A 94 -4.96 0.83 -5.34
C LEU A 94 -4.31 1.49 -4.10
N PRO A 95 -3.06 2.00 -4.15
CA PRO A 95 -2.51 2.76 -3.04
C PRO A 95 -3.30 4.03 -2.72
N SER A 96 -3.81 4.74 -3.73
CA SER A 96 -4.66 5.92 -3.50
C SER A 96 -5.95 5.55 -2.75
N LEU A 97 -6.63 4.47 -3.14
CA LEU A 97 -7.84 3.99 -2.44
C LEU A 97 -7.55 3.51 -1.01
N ALA A 98 -6.40 2.87 -0.81
CA ALA A 98 -5.97 2.39 0.51
C ALA A 98 -5.61 3.55 1.46
N ASN A 99 -4.95 4.59 0.93
CA ASN A 99 -4.63 5.80 1.68
C ASN A 99 -5.90 6.50 2.19
N ASP A 100 -6.95 6.51 1.37
CA ASP A 100 -8.26 7.07 1.71
C ASP A 100 -9.10 6.15 2.61
N LYS A 101 -8.53 4.99 3.03
CA LYS A 101 -9.16 3.98 3.89
C LYS A 101 -10.47 3.42 3.33
N GLU A 102 -10.66 3.46 2.02
CA GLU A 102 -11.84 2.89 1.35
C GLU A 102 -11.69 1.39 1.12
N ILE A 103 -10.45 0.95 0.92
CA ILE A 103 -10.09 -0.45 0.73
C ILE A 103 -8.94 -0.82 1.66
N GLU A 104 -8.79 -2.11 1.91
CA GLU A 104 -7.64 -2.66 2.61
C GLU A 104 -7.03 -3.83 1.85
N LYS A 105 -5.72 -3.98 2.06
CA LYS A 105 -4.92 -5.06 1.48
C LYS A 105 -4.84 -6.19 2.48
N PHE A 106 -5.24 -7.37 2.07
CA PHE A 106 -5.23 -8.57 2.90
C PHE A 106 -4.50 -9.71 2.20
N HIS A 107 -3.96 -10.64 2.97
CA HIS A 107 -3.15 -11.75 2.50
C HIS A 107 -3.81 -13.07 2.89
N THR A 108 -4.07 -13.92 1.90
CA THR A 108 -4.66 -15.25 2.11
C THR A 108 -3.86 -16.32 1.41
N ARG A 109 -3.85 -17.51 2.02
CA ARG A 109 -3.41 -18.75 1.39
C ARG A 109 -4.56 -19.31 0.57
N THR A 110 -4.40 -19.33 -0.76
CA THR A 110 -5.35 -19.99 -1.66
C THR A 110 -4.80 -21.34 -2.09
N GLU A 111 -5.62 -22.38 -1.98
CA GLU A 111 -5.30 -23.70 -2.53
C GLU A 111 -5.50 -23.68 -4.05
N SER A 112 -4.44 -24.00 -4.78
CA SER A 112 -4.53 -24.20 -6.22
C SER A 112 -4.94 -25.64 -6.53
N LYS A 113 -5.51 -25.89 -7.72
CA LYS A 113 -5.85 -27.24 -8.22
C LYS A 113 -4.68 -28.23 -8.19
N GLN A 114 -3.44 -27.73 -8.11
CA GLN A 114 -2.21 -28.52 -8.06
C GLN A 114 -1.74 -28.80 -6.62
N SER A 115 -2.65 -28.79 -5.63
CA SER A 115 -2.41 -29.02 -4.19
C SER A 115 -1.34 -28.12 -3.53
N ARG A 116 -0.84 -27.10 -4.24
CA ARG A 116 0.07 -26.09 -3.71
C ARG A 116 -0.73 -24.93 -3.17
N THR A 117 -0.53 -24.61 -1.90
CA THR A 117 -0.99 -23.37 -1.29
C THR A 117 -0.14 -22.23 -1.84
N THR A 118 -0.80 -21.20 -2.36
CA THR A 118 -0.14 -19.99 -2.85
C THR A 118 -0.62 -18.81 -2.03
N ASP A 119 0.36 -18.02 -1.62
CA ASP A 119 0.18 -16.78 -0.88
C ASP A 119 -0.26 -15.67 -1.86
N VAL A 120 -1.50 -15.22 -1.74
CA VAL A 120 -2.11 -14.23 -2.66
C VAL A 120 -2.53 -12.98 -1.90
N TRP A 121 -2.16 -11.84 -2.47
CA TRP A 121 -2.59 -10.52 -2.01
C TRP A 121 -3.92 -10.15 -2.65
N LEU A 122 -4.94 -9.96 -1.81
CA LEU A 122 -6.28 -9.58 -2.21
C LEU A 122 -6.63 -8.18 -1.67
N TRP A 123 -7.65 -7.59 -2.29
CA TRP A 123 -8.20 -6.30 -1.92
C TRP A 123 -9.68 -6.47 -1.57
N ARG A 124 -10.10 -5.87 -0.46
CA ARG A 124 -11.50 -5.80 -0.05
C ARG A 124 -11.86 -4.40 0.39
N VAL A 125 -13.15 -4.08 0.37
CA VAL A 125 -13.66 -2.84 0.95
C VAL A 125 -13.37 -2.87 2.44
N LYS A 126 -12.87 -1.77 2.98
CA LYS A 126 -12.76 -1.62 4.41
C LYS A 126 -14.15 -1.26 4.93
N ASP A 127 -14.78 -2.18 5.64
CA ASP A 127 -16.01 -1.85 6.34
C ASP A 127 -15.68 -0.70 7.28
N ARG A 128 -16.37 0.43 7.08
CA ARG A 128 -16.42 1.50 8.08
C ARG A 128 -17.27 1.01 9.23
N THR A 129 -16.93 -0.12 9.83
CA THR A 129 -17.38 -0.44 11.16
C THR A 129 -16.90 0.72 12.00
N PRO A 130 -17.81 1.56 12.55
CA PRO A 130 -17.40 2.62 13.44
C PRO A 130 -16.64 1.90 14.55
N SER A 131 -15.33 2.10 14.57
CA SER A 131 -14.49 1.50 15.58
C SER A 131 -14.90 2.14 16.90
N ALA A 132 -15.90 1.57 17.55
CA ALA A 132 -16.27 1.88 18.92
C ALA A 132 -15.08 1.65 19.89
N GLN A 133 -13.99 1.04 19.39
CA GLN A 133 -12.76 0.77 20.11
C GLN A 133 -11.66 1.81 19.91
N GLN A 134 -11.82 2.85 19.08
CA GLN A 134 -10.86 3.95 19.00
C GLN A 134 -11.21 5.17 19.88
N ALA A 135 -12.43 5.22 20.44
CA ALA A 135 -12.79 6.21 21.47
C ALA A 135 -12.34 5.80 22.90
N ALA A 136 -11.88 4.56 23.09
CA ALA A 136 -11.33 4.07 24.37
C ALA A 136 -9.81 3.88 24.34
N ALA A 137 -9.13 4.39 23.31
CA ALA A 137 -7.68 4.59 23.34
C ALA A 137 -7.33 5.98 23.91
N GLY A 138 -8.04 6.39 24.95
CA GLY A 138 -7.45 7.27 25.95
C GLY A 138 -6.30 6.50 26.57
N ASN A 139 -5.07 6.95 26.30
CA ASN A 139 -3.87 6.76 27.12
C ASN A 139 -3.92 5.58 28.11
N ALA A 140 -4.08 4.36 27.62
CA ALA A 140 -3.65 3.20 28.37
C ALA A 140 -2.12 3.26 28.30
N THR A 141 -1.54 4.08 29.17
CA THR A 141 -0.20 3.85 29.72
C THR A 141 -0.15 2.36 29.99
N LYS A 142 0.49 1.60 29.09
CA LYS A 142 1.05 0.31 29.45
C LYS A 142 1.91 0.62 30.66
N THR A 143 1.35 0.37 31.83
CA THR A 143 2.10 0.33 33.08
C THR A 143 3.30 -0.53 32.75
N PRO A 144 4.53 0.03 32.75
CA PRO A 144 5.71 -0.77 32.54
C PRO A 144 5.64 -1.86 33.60
N SER A 145 5.64 -3.12 33.18
CA SER A 145 5.68 -4.26 34.10
C SER A 145 6.72 -3.96 35.16
N SER A 146 6.29 -3.87 36.41
CA SER A 146 7.06 -3.45 37.58
C SER A 146 8.21 -4.39 37.97
N GLY A 147 8.66 -5.23 37.05
CA GLY A 147 9.78 -6.16 37.21
C GLY A 147 11.08 -5.73 36.52
N ILE A 148 11.18 -4.51 35.96
CA ILE A 148 12.46 -3.98 35.44
C ILE A 148 13.18 -3.23 36.56
N THR A 149 13.58 -3.97 37.58
CA THR A 149 14.59 -3.54 38.54
C THR A 149 15.90 -4.14 38.03
N ASP A 150 16.76 -3.27 37.51
CA ASP A 150 18.15 -3.54 37.14
C ASP A 150 18.39 -4.48 35.94
N LEU A 151 17.94 -4.05 34.76
CA LEU A 151 18.48 -4.61 33.53
C LEU A 151 19.92 -4.08 33.32
N PRO A 152 20.93 -4.96 33.23
CA PRO A 152 22.29 -4.54 32.94
C PRO A 152 22.36 -3.89 31.54
N PRO A 153 23.32 -2.99 31.27
CA PRO A 153 23.50 -2.37 29.95
C PRO A 153 23.62 -3.38 28.79
N ALA A 154 24.12 -4.59 29.09
CA ALA A 154 24.19 -5.72 28.16
C ALA A 154 22.81 -6.15 27.61
N ALA A 155 21.72 -5.96 28.37
CA ALA A 155 20.36 -6.25 27.92
C ALA A 155 19.91 -5.35 26.74
N VAL A 156 20.59 -4.23 26.51
CA VAL A 156 20.36 -3.30 25.39
C VAL A 156 21.20 -3.69 24.15
N GLY A 157 21.94 -4.80 24.21
CA GLY A 157 22.82 -5.26 23.13
C GLY A 157 24.16 -4.52 23.07
N VAL A 158 24.56 -3.87 24.16
CA VAL A 158 25.90 -3.28 24.29
C VAL A 158 26.92 -4.40 24.41
N GLY A 159 27.85 -4.51 23.46
CA GLY A 159 28.90 -5.53 23.43
C GLY A 159 28.62 -6.74 22.52
N GLU A 160 27.52 -6.75 21.79
CA GLU A 160 27.23 -7.79 20.80
C GLU A 160 28.12 -7.61 19.55
N ASP A 161 28.76 -8.68 19.07
CA ASP A 161 29.63 -8.60 17.90
C ASP A 161 28.82 -8.46 16.59
N TRP A 162 28.88 -7.26 16.01
CA TRP A 162 28.28 -6.93 14.72
C TRP A 162 29.30 -6.84 13.59
N SER A 163 30.53 -7.34 13.78
CA SER A 163 31.59 -7.36 12.76
C SER A 163 31.16 -8.06 11.47
N HIS A 164 30.29 -9.07 11.59
CA HIS A 164 29.71 -9.81 10.47
C HIS A 164 28.64 -9.03 9.67
N LEU A 165 28.18 -7.87 10.15
CA LEU A 165 27.20 -7.03 9.45
C LEU A 165 27.86 -6.02 8.52
N ASN A 166 27.18 -5.66 7.43
CA ASN A 166 27.66 -4.58 6.57
C ASN A 166 27.61 -3.19 7.25
N LYS A 167 28.44 -2.25 6.80
CA LYS A 167 28.57 -0.89 7.38
C LYS A 167 27.23 -0.14 7.55
N ARG A 168 26.28 -0.33 6.63
CA ARG A 168 24.95 0.30 6.72
C ARG A 168 24.12 -0.27 7.87
N ARG A 169 24.15 -1.59 8.06
CA ARG A 169 23.43 -2.28 9.13
C ARG A 169 24.07 -2.02 10.50
N GLN A 170 25.40 -1.98 10.57
CA GLN A 170 26.14 -1.59 11.79
C GLN A 170 25.68 -0.21 12.29
N ARG A 171 25.73 0.83 11.43
CA ARG A 171 25.25 2.18 11.77
C ARG A 171 23.78 2.22 12.23
N ALA A 172 22.92 1.40 11.62
CA ALA A 172 21.52 1.34 12.00
C ALA A 172 21.32 0.68 13.38
N ARG A 173 22.17 -0.30 13.73
CA ARG A 173 22.18 -0.97 15.04
C ARG A 173 22.76 -0.06 16.12
N GLU A 174 23.89 0.59 15.86
CA GLU A 174 24.49 1.61 16.74
C GLU A 174 23.47 2.70 17.10
N LYS A 175 22.84 3.32 16.09
CA LYS A 175 21.78 4.34 16.28
C LYS A 175 20.54 3.83 17.00
N LYS A 176 20.30 2.51 17.01
CA LYS A 176 19.20 1.92 17.77
C LYS A 176 19.61 1.82 19.25
N VAL A 177 20.78 1.25 19.51
CA VAL A 177 21.30 1.10 20.88
C VAL A 177 21.48 2.46 21.55
N GLU A 178 21.98 3.47 20.84
CA GLU A 178 22.09 4.84 21.36
C GLU A 178 20.73 5.42 21.81
N ARG A 179 19.68 5.24 20.99
CA ARG A 179 18.32 5.70 21.34
C ARG A 179 17.76 4.94 22.55
N ASP A 180 17.97 3.63 22.59
CA ASP A 180 17.46 2.78 23.67
C ASP A 180 18.19 3.10 25.00
N LEU A 181 19.51 3.32 24.97
CA LEU A 181 20.30 3.78 26.13
C LEU A 181 19.83 5.15 26.63
N LYS A 182 19.65 6.12 25.74
CA LYS A 182 19.15 7.45 26.12
C LYS A 182 17.78 7.35 26.80
N ARG A 183 16.89 6.52 26.25
CA ARG A 183 15.57 6.27 26.85
C ARG A 183 15.67 5.62 28.23
N MET A 184 16.58 4.67 28.39
CA MET A 184 16.83 4.01 29.68
C MET A 184 17.34 5.00 30.73
N MET A 185 18.32 5.85 30.38
CA MET A 185 18.82 6.92 31.26
C MET A 185 17.70 7.87 31.68
N THR A 186 16.89 8.36 30.74
CA THR A 186 15.75 9.24 31.08
C THR A 186 14.74 8.61 32.03
N LEU A 187 14.54 7.28 31.94
CA LEU A 187 13.66 6.56 32.88
C LEU A 187 14.30 6.39 34.25
N GLN A 188 15.62 6.22 34.33
CA GLN A 188 16.34 6.16 35.61
C GLN A 188 16.36 7.52 36.30
N ASP A 189 16.59 8.60 35.56
CA ASP A 189 16.57 9.97 36.10
C ASP A 189 15.17 10.32 36.65
N ALA A 190 14.11 10.06 35.87
CA ALA A 190 12.73 10.27 36.32
C ALA A 190 12.36 9.44 37.57
N LYS A 191 12.94 8.23 37.72
CA LYS A 191 12.76 7.42 38.94
C LYS A 191 13.48 8.00 40.14
N ARG A 192 14.68 8.58 39.95
CA ARG A 192 15.45 9.24 41.02
C ARG A 192 14.79 10.53 41.48
N GLU A 193 14.18 11.29 40.59
CA GLU A 193 13.47 12.53 40.94
C GLU A 193 12.16 12.26 41.71
N ALA A 194 11.54 11.09 41.53
CA ALA A 194 10.27 10.73 42.17
C ALA A 194 10.44 10.04 43.54
N ALA A 195 11.67 9.68 43.93
CA ALA A 195 12.01 9.01 45.19
C ALA A 195 12.54 10.03 46.20
#